data_AF-A0A3A5Q2U8-F1
#
_entry.id   AF-A0A3A5Q2U8-F1
#
_cell.length_a   1.000
_cell.length_b   1.000
_cell.length_c   1.000
_cell.angle_alpha   90.00
_cell.angle_beta   90.00
_cell.angle_gamma   90.00
#
_symmetry.space_group_name_H-M   'P 1'
#
loop_
_entity.id
_entity.type
_entity.pdbx_description
1 polymer ?
#
loop_
_entity_poly.entity_id
_entity_poly.type
_entity_poly.pdbx_seq_one_letter_code
_entity_poly.pdbx_strand_id
1 'polypeptide(L)'
;MLKQLNGFKVFYICWLAFLVIELILIVFGLSFTPLLSCLWFDFLFLVLFFHLWSIFYKKREFKFFHLILQFLSVILAFFIWLILQVSFTDSADTIIPPIHHNAEIRGNYVEIPHGAIPIRSRDYYELVNPFIMKLEVKYTHEGF
;
A
#
# COMPACT_ATOMS: atom_id res chain seq x y z
N MET A 1 -28.54 -13.66 -12.02
CA MET A 1 -28.42 -12.47 -11.14
C MET A 1 -26.97 -12.07 -10.80
N LEU A 2 -25.96 -12.49 -11.58
CA LEU A 2 -24.54 -12.20 -11.29
C LEU A 2 -23.82 -11.53 -12.48
N LYS A 3 -24.52 -10.68 -13.24
CA LYS A 3 -23.97 -10.06 -14.47
C LYS A 3 -23.60 -8.58 -14.30
N GLN A 4 -23.77 -8.03 -13.10
CA GLN A 4 -23.47 -6.63 -12.76
C GLN A 4 -22.75 -6.53 -11.40
N LEU A 5 -21.76 -7.39 -11.13
CA LEU A 5 -20.78 -7.01 -10.11
C LEU A 5 -19.98 -5.84 -10.69
N ASN A 6 -20.39 -4.63 -10.32
CA ASN A 6 -19.72 -3.37 -10.61
C ASN A 6 -18.20 -3.55 -10.44
N GLY A 7 -17.36 -3.15 -11.41
CA GLY A 7 -15.91 -3.44 -11.38
C GLY A 7 -15.23 -3.04 -10.06
N PHE A 8 -15.71 -1.97 -9.43
CA PHE A 8 -15.32 -1.56 -8.09
C PHE A 8 -15.56 -2.63 -7.02
N LYS A 9 -16.72 -3.30 -7.04
CA LYS A 9 -17.07 -4.35 -6.07
C LYS A 9 -16.15 -5.56 -6.18
N VAL A 10 -15.78 -5.97 -7.41
CA VAL A 10 -14.83 -7.07 -7.62
C VAL A 10 -13.48 -6.69 -7.01
N PHE A 11 -13.00 -5.50 -7.31
CA PHE A 11 -11.74 -5.00 -6.77
C PHE A 11 -11.73 -4.96 -5.23
N TYR A 12 -12.80 -4.49 -4.58
CA TYR A 12 -12.89 -4.48 -3.12
C TYR A 12 -12.90 -5.88 -2.50
N ILE A 13 -13.51 -6.86 -3.17
CA ILE A 13 -13.48 -8.26 -2.73
C ILE A 13 -12.05 -8.81 -2.88
N CYS A 14 -11.36 -8.51 -3.99
CA CYS A 14 -9.96 -8.91 -4.18
C CYS A 14 -9.04 -8.28 -3.12
N TRP A 15 -9.24 -6.99 -2.81
CA TRP A 15 -8.48 -6.30 -1.77
C TRP A 15 -8.73 -6.91 -0.39
N LEU A 16 -10.01 -7.20 -0.06
CA LEU A 16 -10.36 -7.85 1.20
C LEU A 16 -9.73 -9.25 1.29
N ALA A 17 -9.75 -10.01 0.21
CA ALA A 17 -9.11 -11.33 0.17
C ALA A 17 -7.60 -11.23 0.39
N PHE A 18 -6.93 -10.24 -0.23
CA PHE A 18 -5.51 -9.97 0.02
C PHE A 18 -5.24 -9.67 1.49
N LEU A 19 -6.02 -8.79 2.11
CA LEU A 19 -5.91 -8.46 3.54
C LEU A 19 -6.10 -9.68 4.44
N VAL A 20 -7.09 -10.53 4.13
CA VAL A 20 -7.31 -11.77 4.90
C VAL A 20 -6.12 -12.73 4.77
N ILE A 21 -5.56 -12.89 3.57
CA ILE A 21 -4.38 -13.75 3.36
C ILE A 21 -3.19 -13.19 4.13
N GLU A 22 -2.96 -11.88 4.09
CA GLU A 22 -1.88 -11.22 4.85
C GLU A 22 -2.03 -11.46 6.35
N LEU A 23 -3.23 -11.31 6.91
CA LEU A 23 -3.50 -11.61 8.32
C LEU A 23 -3.20 -13.08 8.67
N ILE A 24 -3.52 -14.01 7.77
CA ILE A 24 -3.20 -15.42 7.96
C ILE A 24 -1.68 -15.63 7.96
N LEU A 25 -0.95 -15.00 7.02
CA LEU A 25 0.51 -15.08 6.96
C LEU A 25 1.16 -14.58 8.25
N ILE A 26 0.68 -13.45 8.79
CA ILE A 26 1.20 -12.87 10.03
C ILE A 26 1.09 -13.86 11.20
N VAL A 27 -0.02 -14.63 11.29
CA VAL A 27 -0.19 -15.67 12.32
C VAL A 27 0.88 -16.77 12.21
N PHE A 28 1.40 -17.03 11.00
CA PHE A 28 2.49 -17.96 10.76
C PHE A 28 3.89 -17.33 10.84
N GLY A 29 4.02 -16.06 11.25
CA GLY A 29 5.29 -15.34 11.28
C GLY A 29 5.83 -15.02 9.88
N LEU A 30 4.94 -14.93 8.89
CA LEU A 30 5.23 -14.59 7.51
C LEU A 30 4.52 -13.30 7.12
N SER A 31 4.94 -12.70 6.02
CA SER A 31 4.21 -11.60 5.40
C SER A 31 4.57 -11.46 3.93
N PHE A 32 3.69 -10.83 3.14
CA PHE A 32 4.08 -10.36 1.83
C PHE A 32 5.25 -9.38 1.87
N THR A 33 6.07 -9.40 0.82
CA THR A 33 7.14 -8.42 0.65
C THR A 33 6.55 -7.01 0.53
N PRO A 34 7.25 -5.97 1.04
CA PRO A 34 6.78 -4.59 0.96
C PRO A 34 6.45 -4.17 -0.47
N LEU A 35 7.17 -4.67 -1.47
CA LEU A 35 6.87 -4.43 -2.89
C LEU A 35 5.41 -4.75 -3.24
N LEU A 36 4.92 -5.93 -2.84
CA LEU A 36 3.56 -6.35 -3.15
C LEU A 36 2.54 -5.56 -2.34
N SER A 37 2.81 -5.34 -1.06
CA SER A 37 1.95 -4.58 -0.15
C SER A 37 1.82 -3.11 -0.58
N CYS A 38 2.91 -2.48 -1.02
CA CYS A 38 2.96 -1.13 -1.59
C CYS A 38 2.12 -1.01 -2.85
N LEU A 39 2.33 -1.91 -3.82
CA LEU A 39 1.56 -1.92 -5.05
C LEU A 39 0.07 -2.06 -4.76
N TRP A 40 -0.31 -2.94 -3.84
CA TRP A 40 -1.71 -3.10 -3.46
C TRP A 40 -2.30 -1.84 -2.84
N PHE A 41 -1.58 -1.19 -1.92
CA PHE A 41 -2.04 0.06 -1.33
C PHE A 41 -2.25 1.16 -2.38
N ASP A 42 -1.33 1.30 -3.33
CA ASP A 42 -1.42 2.28 -4.41
C ASP A 42 -2.62 2.04 -5.32
N PHE A 43 -2.86 0.78 -5.69
CA PHE A 43 -4.05 0.40 -6.46
C PHE A 43 -5.34 0.69 -5.68
N LEU A 44 -5.37 0.41 -4.37
CA LEU A 44 -6.54 0.73 -3.54
C LEU A 44 -6.82 2.23 -3.57
N PHE A 45 -5.80 3.06 -3.36
CA PHE A 45 -5.92 4.51 -3.36
C PHE A 45 -6.46 5.02 -4.71
N LEU A 46 -5.89 4.53 -5.82
CA LEU A 46 -6.30 4.89 -7.17
C LEU A 46 -7.75 4.47 -7.46
N VAL A 47 -8.15 3.27 -7.07
CA VAL A 47 -9.52 2.80 -7.29
C VAL A 47 -10.52 3.58 -6.45
N LEU A 48 -10.20 3.91 -5.20
CA LEU A 48 -11.03 4.78 -4.37
C LEU A 48 -11.20 6.16 -5.02
N PHE A 49 -10.12 6.74 -5.54
CA PHE A 49 -10.17 8.02 -6.26
C PHE A 49 -11.11 7.96 -7.48
N PHE A 50 -10.96 6.95 -8.34
CA PHE A 50 -11.84 6.79 -9.50
C PHE A 50 -13.29 6.47 -9.14
N HIS A 51 -13.52 5.72 -8.06
CA HIS A 51 -14.87 5.40 -7.62
C HIS A 51 -15.61 6.65 -7.13
N LEU A 52 -14.94 7.52 -6.37
CA LEU A 52 -15.49 8.80 -5.92
C LEU A 52 -15.89 9.68 -7.11
N TRP A 53 -15.03 9.77 -8.12
CA TRP A 53 -15.34 10.52 -9.35
C TRP A 53 -16.45 9.90 -10.19
N SER A 54 -16.50 8.57 -10.27
CA SER A 54 -17.60 7.86 -10.92
C SER A 54 -18.95 8.18 -10.26
N ILE A 55 -18.99 8.22 -8.93
CA ILE A 55 -20.19 8.62 -8.17
C ILE A 55 -20.54 10.10 -8.42
N PHE A 56 -19.54 10.97 -8.47
CA PHE A 56 -19.72 12.40 -8.71
C PHE A 56 -20.36 12.67 -10.08
N TYR A 57 -19.79 12.11 -11.15
CA TYR A 57 -20.29 12.30 -12.52
C TYR A 57 -21.62 11.58 -12.75
N LYS A 58 -21.89 10.45 -12.08
CA LYS A 58 -23.19 9.77 -12.20
C LYS A 58 -24.37 10.64 -11.71
N LYS A 59 -24.11 11.57 -10.79
CA LYS A 59 -25.15 12.42 -10.16
C LYS A 59 -25.26 13.82 -10.76
N ARG A 60 -24.41 14.19 -11.73
CA ARG A 60 -24.28 15.57 -12.20
C ARG A 60 -24.05 15.62 -13.70
N GLU A 61 -24.66 16.59 -14.35
CA GLU A 61 -24.33 16.90 -15.74
C GLU A 61 -22.96 17.56 -15.86
N PHE A 62 -22.25 17.28 -16.95
CA PHE A 62 -20.90 17.78 -17.16
C PHE A 62 -20.87 19.30 -17.36
N LYS A 63 -19.95 19.98 -16.69
CA LYS A 63 -19.69 21.43 -16.79
C LYS A 63 -18.18 21.65 -16.74
N PHE A 64 -17.69 22.71 -17.41
CA PHE A 64 -16.25 23.04 -17.42
C PHE A 64 -15.66 23.17 -16.01
N PHE A 65 -16.42 23.73 -15.05
CA PHE A 65 -16.01 23.82 -13.65
C PHE A 65 -15.71 22.46 -13.01
N HIS A 66 -16.36 21.37 -13.44
CA HIS A 66 -16.07 20.02 -12.96
C HIS A 66 -14.67 19.53 -13.40
N LEU A 67 -14.12 20.03 -14.51
CA LEU A 67 -12.76 19.73 -14.94
C LEU A 67 -11.72 20.39 -14.02
N ILE A 68 -11.97 21.63 -13.58
CA ILE A 68 -11.11 22.35 -12.62
C ILE A 68 -11.10 21.60 -11.29
N LEU A 69 -12.29 21.19 -10.81
CA LEU A 69 -12.40 20.38 -9.59
C LEU A 69 -11.69 19.02 -9.73
N GLN A 70 -11.78 18.38 -10.90
CA GLN A 70 -11.04 17.15 -11.20
C GLN A 70 -9.55 17.36 -11.02
N PHE A 71 -8.99 18.38 -11.67
CA PHE A 71 -7.57 18.68 -11.59
C PHE A 71 -7.13 18.97 -10.14
N LEU A 72 -7.88 19.81 -9.42
CA LEU A 72 -7.58 20.12 -8.02
C LEU A 72 -7.65 18.87 -7.13
N SER A 73 -8.61 17.98 -7.37
CA SER A 73 -8.73 16.73 -6.61
C SER A 73 -7.58 15.76 -6.85
N VAL A 74 -7.00 15.72 -8.06
CA VAL A 74 -5.82 14.90 -8.36
C VAL A 74 -4.64 15.39 -7.53
N ILE A 75 -4.44 16.71 -7.49
CA ILE A 75 -3.38 17.33 -6.66
C ILE A 75 -3.60 16.99 -5.19
N LEU A 76 -4.81 17.18 -4.68
CA LEU A 76 -5.14 16.89 -3.28
C LEU A 76 -4.96 15.40 -2.95
N ALA A 77 -5.43 14.51 -3.83
CA ALA A 77 -5.28 13.08 -3.67
C ALA A 77 -3.80 12.67 -3.65
N PHE A 78 -2.97 13.26 -4.52
CA PHE A 78 -1.53 13.03 -4.52
C PHE A 78 -0.87 13.43 -3.19
N PHE A 79 -1.22 14.59 -2.63
CA PHE A 79 -0.71 15.00 -1.31
C PHE A 79 -1.16 14.09 -0.18
N ILE A 80 -2.45 13.68 -0.17
CA ILE A 80 -2.97 12.73 0.82
C ILE A 80 -2.22 11.40 0.71
N TRP A 81 -2.04 10.89 -0.51
CA TRP A 81 -1.29 9.68 -0.77
C TRP A 81 0.14 9.78 -0.21
N LEU A 82 0.87 10.86 -0.52
CA LEU A 82 2.22 11.08 0.01
C LEU A 82 2.27 11.11 1.55
N ILE A 83 1.34 11.82 2.20
CA ILE A 83 1.29 11.89 3.67
C ILE A 83 1.02 10.51 4.28
N LEU A 84 0.11 9.74 3.69
CA LEU A 84 -0.20 8.38 4.15
C LEU A 84 1.03 7.47 4.04
N GLN A 85 1.77 7.52 2.92
CA GLN A 85 2.99 6.71 2.75
C GLN A 85 4.03 7.00 3.84
N VAL A 86 4.31 8.28 4.10
CA VAL A 86 5.27 8.69 5.13
C VAL A 86 4.81 8.26 6.52
N SER A 87 3.51 8.40 6.79
CA SER A 87 2.93 8.06 8.10
C SER A 87 2.98 6.55 8.40
N PHE A 88 2.83 5.70 7.39
CA PHE A 88 2.97 4.25 7.55
C PHE A 88 4.44 3.80 7.66
N THR A 89 5.36 4.50 6.99
CA THR A 89 6.81 4.23 7.00
C THR A 89 7.49 4.47 8.36
N ASP A 90 7.05 5.46 9.14
CA ASP A 90 7.72 5.92 10.37
C ASP A 90 7.13 5.32 11.68
N SER A 91 6.35 4.26 11.56
CA SER A 91 5.69 3.63 12.71
C SER A 91 6.59 2.55 13.33
N ALA A 92 7.14 2.83 14.52
CA ALA A 92 8.09 1.96 15.20
C ALA A 92 7.55 0.58 15.61
N ASP A 93 6.21 0.44 15.73
CA ASP A 93 5.55 -0.74 16.28
C ASP A 93 4.38 -1.23 15.39
N THR A 94 4.56 -1.26 14.06
CA THR A 94 3.52 -1.84 13.19
C THR A 94 3.65 -3.36 13.05
N ILE A 95 2.58 -4.05 13.42
CA ILE A 95 2.41 -5.51 13.27
C ILE A 95 2.33 -5.91 11.79
N ILE A 96 1.90 -4.99 10.93
CA ILE A 96 1.83 -5.16 9.48
C ILE A 96 3.13 -4.57 8.92
N PRO A 97 3.92 -5.31 8.12
CA PRO A 97 5.16 -4.77 7.60
C PRO A 97 4.87 -3.48 6.85
N PRO A 98 5.68 -2.44 7.08
CA PRO A 98 5.24 -1.12 6.70
C PRO A 98 5.26 -0.98 5.18
N ILE A 99 4.42 -0.09 4.68
CA ILE A 99 4.34 0.25 3.26
C ILE A 99 5.62 1.01 2.91
N HIS A 100 6.69 0.26 2.61
CA HIS A 100 8.03 0.76 2.33
C HIS A 100 8.34 0.69 0.84
N HIS A 101 8.16 1.82 0.15
CA HIS A 101 8.58 1.96 -1.26
C HIS A 101 10.09 1.91 -1.45
N ASN A 102 10.85 2.14 -0.38
CA ASN A 102 12.30 2.09 -0.34
C ASN A 102 12.85 0.72 0.12
N ALA A 103 12.00 -0.29 0.25
CA ALA A 103 12.46 -1.65 0.51
C ALA A 103 13.12 -2.26 -0.74
N GLU A 104 14.21 -2.98 -0.55
CA GLU A 104 14.98 -3.61 -1.62
C GLU A 104 15.14 -5.11 -1.38
N ILE A 105 15.13 -5.90 -2.45
CA ILE A 105 15.49 -7.33 -2.38
C ILE A 105 17.00 -7.46 -2.63
N ARG A 106 17.73 -7.95 -1.62
CA ARG A 106 19.17 -8.23 -1.69
C ARG A 106 19.43 -9.71 -1.50
N GLY A 107 19.55 -10.43 -2.61
CA GLY A 107 19.74 -11.88 -2.59
C GLY A 107 18.56 -12.59 -1.95
N ASN A 108 18.79 -13.21 -0.78
CA ASN A 108 17.76 -13.93 -0.03
C ASN A 108 17.13 -13.09 1.10
N TYR A 109 17.34 -11.77 1.09
CA TYR A 109 16.78 -10.88 2.11
C TYR A 109 15.97 -9.74 1.49
N VAL A 110 14.97 -9.27 2.23
CA VAL A 110 14.32 -7.98 2.03
C VAL A 110 14.95 -7.00 3.02
N GLU A 111 15.59 -5.97 2.51
CA GLU A 111 16.04 -4.82 3.29
C GLU A 111 14.89 -3.82 3.42
N ILE A 112 14.51 -3.50 4.65
CA ILE A 112 13.48 -2.51 4.97
C ILE A 112 14.14 -1.40 5.77
N PRO A 113 14.29 -0.19 5.20
CA PRO A 113 14.82 0.96 5.92
C PRO A 113 13.75 1.57 6.83
N HIS A 114 14.09 1.78 8.10
CA HIS A 114 13.25 2.43 9.09
C HIS A 114 13.66 3.87 9.33
N GLY A 115 12.68 4.76 9.45
CA GLY A 115 12.84 6.19 9.59
C GLY A 115 12.54 6.93 8.28
N ALA A 116 11.76 8.02 8.38
CA ALA A 116 11.37 8.80 7.20
C ALA A 116 12.57 9.55 6.60
N ILE A 117 13.22 10.44 7.37
CA ILE A 117 14.38 11.26 6.99
C ILE A 117 15.08 11.76 8.28
N PRO A 118 16.34 11.39 8.62
CA PRO A 118 17.17 10.37 7.98
C PRO A 118 16.72 8.94 8.33
N ILE A 119 17.16 7.97 7.52
CA ILE A 119 16.97 6.54 7.78
C ILE A 119 17.79 6.20 9.04
N ARG A 120 17.12 5.70 10.08
CA ARG A 120 17.72 5.39 11.39
C ARG A 120 18.27 3.98 11.47
N SER A 121 17.66 3.04 10.77
CA SER A 121 18.10 1.64 10.76
C SER A 121 17.60 0.94 9.51
N ARG A 122 18.13 -0.25 9.24
CA ARG A 122 17.68 -1.14 8.17
C ARG A 122 17.56 -2.55 8.69
N ASP A 123 16.37 -3.09 8.58
CA ASP A 123 16.07 -4.45 9.01
C ASP A 123 16.09 -5.38 7.81
N TYR A 124 16.68 -6.56 8.01
CA TYR A 124 16.82 -7.56 6.97
C TYR A 124 15.98 -8.78 7.32
N TYR A 125 15.00 -9.03 6.47
CA TYR A 125 14.02 -10.11 6.60
C TYR A 125 14.34 -11.22 5.59
N GLU A 126 14.33 -12.47 6.03
CA GLU A 126 14.63 -13.60 5.14
C GLU A 126 13.49 -13.84 4.14
N LEU A 127 13.82 -13.96 2.86
CA LEU A 127 12.88 -14.31 1.80
C LEU A 127 12.57 -15.81 1.86
N VAL A 128 11.28 -16.14 1.89
CA VAL A 128 10.78 -17.50 1.62
C VAL A 128 10.62 -17.70 0.12
N ASN A 129 10.12 -16.67 -0.57
CA ASN A 129 10.02 -16.59 -2.03
C ASN A 129 9.94 -15.10 -2.44
N PRO A 130 9.98 -14.75 -3.74
CA PRO A 130 9.96 -13.34 -4.17
C PRO A 130 8.78 -12.49 -3.67
N PHE A 131 7.70 -13.12 -3.21
CA PHE A 131 6.49 -12.45 -2.72
C PHE A 131 6.31 -12.56 -1.21
N ILE A 132 6.98 -13.48 -0.52
CA ILE A 132 6.78 -13.76 0.92
C ILE A 132 8.12 -13.72 1.65
N MET A 133 8.15 -13.00 2.76
CA MET A 133 9.26 -12.93 3.69
C MET A 133 8.85 -13.45 5.07
N LYS A 134 9.83 -13.81 5.89
CA LYS A 134 9.63 -14.01 7.33
C LYS A 134 9.46 -12.67 8.02
N LEU A 135 8.65 -12.63 9.07
CA LEU A 135 8.42 -11.44 9.88
C LEU A 135 9.47 -11.26 10.99
N GLU A 136 10.24 -12.31 11.29
CA GLU A 136 11.36 -12.24 12.22
C GLU A 136 12.55 -11.53 11.56
N VAL A 137 13.02 -10.45 12.20
CA VAL A 137 14.21 -9.72 11.77
C VAL A 137 15.44 -10.61 11.97
N LYS A 138 16.22 -10.82 10.90
CA LYS A 138 17.44 -11.63 10.98
C LYS A 138 18.62 -10.84 11.52
N TYR A 139 18.75 -9.60 11.07
CA TYR A 139 19.75 -8.64 11.52
C TYR A 139 19.29 -7.22 11.23
N THR A 140 19.70 -6.29 12.10
CA THR A 140 19.46 -4.86 11.96
C THR A 140 20.79 -4.17 11.74
N HIS A 141 20.84 -3.28 10.76
CA HIS A 141 21.96 -2.36 10.56
C HIS A 141 21.53 -0.97 11.02
N GLU A 142 22.12 -0.48 12.11
CA GLU A 142 21.87 0.89 12.55
C GLU A 142 22.48 1.87 11.53
N GLY A 143 21.67 2.85 11.14
CA GLY A 143 22.09 4.00 10.36
C GLY A 143 22.76 5.05 11.24
N PHE A 144 23.54 5.94 10.62
CA PHE A 144 24.14 7.11 11.28
C PHE A 144 23.17 8.27 11.37
#